data_AF-A0A7C7E0A9-F1
#
_entry.id   AF-A0A7C7E0A9-F1
#
_cell.length_a   1.000
_cell.length_b   1.000
_cell.length_c   1.000
_cell.angle_alpha   90.00
_cell.angle_beta   90.00
_cell.angle_gamma   90.00
#
_symmetry.space_group_name_H-M   'P 1'
#
loop_
_entity.id
_entity.type
_entity.pdbx_description
1 polymer ?
#
loop_
_entity_poly.entity_id
_entity_poly.type
_entity_poly.pdbx_seq_one_letter_code
_entity_poly.pdbx_strand_id
1 'polypeptide(L)'
;MDLKTVMEYEAMVKFNLPGSEREWIAEKASMLEESFNELSKVDTDGVEPLVSVLNFNSALREDVSVRLVSRDEILANSPDQYDGYFQVPRTIE
;
A
#
# COMPACT_ATOMS: atom_id res chain seq x y z
N MET A 1 -6.92 -0.90 -20.00
CA MET A 1 -7.57 -1.34 -18.76
C MET A 1 -9.09 -1.12 -18.82
N ASP A 2 -9.88 -2.14 -18.53
CA ASP A 2 -11.35 -2.03 -18.45
C ASP A 2 -11.84 -1.56 -17.06
N LEU A 3 -13.09 -1.11 -16.99
CA LEU A 3 -13.68 -0.61 -15.75
C LEU A 3 -13.83 -1.67 -14.66
N LYS A 4 -13.98 -2.95 -15.02
CA LYS A 4 -14.09 -4.03 -14.03
C LYS A 4 -12.78 -4.18 -13.27
N THR A 5 -11.66 -4.14 -13.99
CA THR A 5 -10.30 -4.19 -13.42
C THR A 5 -10.05 -3.00 -12.50
N VAL A 6 -10.50 -1.79 -12.89
CA VAL A 6 -10.39 -0.60 -12.03
C VAL A 6 -11.17 -0.77 -10.73
N MET A 7 -12.38 -1.36 -10.78
CA MET A 7 -13.18 -1.62 -9.58
C MET A 7 -12.54 -2.68 -8.66
N GLU A 8 -11.88 -3.70 -9.23
CA GLU A 8 -11.13 -4.69 -8.45
C GLU A 8 -9.98 -4.00 -7.70
N TYR A 9 -9.20 -3.15 -8.37
CA TYR A 9 -8.13 -2.38 -7.73
C TYR A 9 -8.65 -1.39 -6.68
N GLU A 10 -9.76 -0.69 -6.97
CA GLU A 10 -10.44 0.22 -6.03
C GLU A 10 -10.75 -0.49 -4.70
N ALA A 11 -11.29 -1.71 -4.76
CA ALA A 11 -11.62 -2.52 -3.59
C ALA A 11 -10.37 -3.02 -2.83
N MET A 12 -9.28 -3.31 -3.55
CA MET A 12 -8.00 -3.71 -2.97
C MET A 12 -7.37 -2.59 -2.15
N VAL A 13 -7.38 -1.36 -2.68
CA VAL A 13 -6.76 -0.19 -2.04
C VAL A 13 -7.71 0.58 -1.12
N LYS A 14 -8.95 0.10 -0.95
CA LYS A 14 -10.00 0.70 -0.10
C LYS A 14 -10.37 2.12 -0.50
N PHE A 15 -10.41 2.39 -1.81
CA PHE A 15 -10.92 3.65 -2.34
C PHE A 15 -12.41 3.55 -2.64
N ASN A 16 -13.07 4.71 -2.69
CA ASN A 16 -14.43 4.86 -3.17
C ASN A 16 -14.45 6.00 -4.19
N LEU A 17 -14.37 5.63 -5.47
CA LEU A 17 -14.20 6.54 -6.59
C LEU A 17 -15.57 6.89 -7.21
N PRO A 18 -15.80 8.14 -7.63
CA PRO A 18 -16.93 8.48 -8.48
C PRO A 18 -16.75 7.87 -9.88
N GLY A 19 -17.85 7.65 -10.60
CA GLY A 19 -17.83 7.02 -11.93
C GLY A 19 -16.92 7.74 -12.94
N SER A 20 -16.92 9.08 -12.94
CA SER A 20 -16.05 9.89 -13.79
C SER A 20 -14.56 9.68 -13.52
N GLU A 21 -14.17 9.44 -12.27
CA GLU A 21 -12.77 9.15 -11.92
C GLU A 21 -12.38 7.73 -12.33
N ARG A 22 -13.30 6.75 -12.29
CA ARG A 22 -13.02 5.40 -12.79
C ARG A 22 -12.68 5.40 -14.27
N GLU A 23 -13.45 6.14 -15.08
CA GLU A 23 -13.20 6.28 -16.52
C GLU A 23 -11.86 6.97 -16.78
N TRP A 24 -11.58 8.05 -16.07
CA TRP A 24 -10.31 8.77 -16.19
C TRP A 24 -9.12 7.89 -15.79
N ILE A 25 -9.22 7.15 -14.69
CA ILE A 25 -8.17 6.21 -14.24
C ILE A 25 -7.98 5.09 -15.26
N ALA A 26 -9.06 4.53 -15.82
CA ALA A 26 -8.96 3.49 -16.84
C ALA A 26 -8.18 3.97 -18.07
N GLU A 27 -8.45 5.21 -18.53
CA GLU A 27 -7.70 5.84 -19.62
C GLU A 27 -6.22 6.00 -19.25
N LYS A 28 -5.92 6.61 -18.09
CA LYS A 28 -4.53 6.90 -17.69
C LYS A 28 -3.71 5.65 -17.37
N ALA A 29 -4.33 4.64 -16.77
CA ALA A 29 -3.68 3.35 -16.52
C ALA A 29 -3.33 2.64 -17.84
N SER A 30 -4.21 2.70 -18.84
CA SER A 30 -3.93 2.13 -20.17
C SER A 30 -2.74 2.82 -20.83
N MET A 31 -2.69 4.16 -20.78
CA MET A 31 -1.54 4.92 -21.30
C MET A 31 -0.23 4.56 -20.58
N LEU A 32 -0.28 4.34 -19.26
CA LEU A 32 0.88 3.97 -18.48
C LEU A 32 1.36 2.54 -18.80
N GLU A 33 0.44 1.58 -18.92
CA GLU A 33 0.74 0.22 -19.38
C GLU A 33 1.44 0.22 -20.74
N GLU A 34 0.93 1.02 -21.69
CA GLU A 34 1.54 1.18 -23.01
C GLU A 34 2.97 1.72 -22.91
N SER A 35 3.24 2.66 -21.99
CA SER A 35 4.58 3.21 -21.79
C SER A 35 5.60 2.19 -21.26
N PHE A 36 5.14 1.20 -20.48
CA PHE A 36 6.01 0.15 -19.95
C PHE A 36 6.38 -0.93 -20.97
N ASN A 37 5.68 -1.03 -22.11
CA ASN A 37 5.98 -2.01 -23.16
C ASN A 37 7.41 -1.87 -23.71
N GLU A 38 8.01 -0.68 -23.64
CA GLU A 38 9.41 -0.48 -24.03
C GLU A 38 10.39 -1.25 -23.13
N LEU A 39 10.05 -1.45 -21.84
CA LEU A 39 10.88 -2.20 -20.90
C LEU A 39 10.93 -3.69 -21.27
N SER A 40 9.86 -4.24 -21.84
CA SER A 40 9.78 -5.63 -22.29
C SER A 40 10.73 -5.97 -23.44
N LYS A 41 11.33 -4.96 -24.10
CA LYS A 41 12.33 -5.15 -25.15
C LYS A 41 13.73 -5.40 -24.61
N VAL A 42 13.95 -5.16 -23.31
CA VAL A 42 15.24 -5.36 -22.67
C VAL A 42 15.31 -6.80 -22.16
N ASP A 43 16.27 -7.57 -22.68
CA ASP A 43 16.54 -8.92 -22.19
C ASP A 43 17.12 -8.85 -20.77
N THR A 44 16.46 -9.53 -19.84
CA THR A 44 16.85 -9.62 -18.43
C THR A 44 17.05 -11.07 -18.00
N ASP A 45 17.18 -12.01 -18.96
CA ASP A 45 17.45 -13.41 -18.64
C ASP A 45 18.78 -13.56 -17.89
N GLY A 46 18.75 -14.32 -16.79
CA GLY A 46 19.88 -14.49 -15.87
C GLY A 46 20.27 -13.25 -15.06
N VAL A 47 19.51 -12.14 -15.09
CA VAL A 47 19.75 -10.97 -14.26
C VAL A 47 18.92 -11.04 -12.98
N GLU A 48 19.59 -11.08 -11.83
CA GLU A 48 18.93 -11.06 -10.53
C GLU A 48 18.25 -9.70 -10.26
N PRO A 49 17.01 -9.66 -9.74
CA PRO A 49 16.34 -8.42 -9.39
C PRO A 49 17.09 -7.62 -8.32
N LEU A 50 17.18 -6.31 -8.50
CA LEU A 50 17.77 -5.42 -7.51
C LEU A 50 16.77 -5.15 -6.37
N VAL A 51 16.97 -5.80 -5.22
CA VAL A 51 16.14 -5.61 -4.01
C VAL A 51 16.51 -4.34 -3.25
N SER A 52 17.81 -4.06 -3.11
CA SER A 52 18.32 -2.84 -2.49
C SER A 52 19.65 -2.45 -3.12
N VAL A 53 19.88 -1.16 -3.26
CA VAL A 53 21.17 -0.60 -3.72
C VAL A 53 22.28 -0.73 -2.67
N LEU A 54 21.91 -0.98 -1.41
CA LEU A 54 22.84 -1.13 -0.31
C LEU A 54 22.96 -2.62 0.06
N ASN A 55 24.21 -3.03 0.32
CA ASN A 55 24.50 -4.35 0.86
C ASN A 55 24.21 -4.34 2.36
N PHE A 56 23.03 -4.83 2.76
CA PHE A 56 22.70 -5.02 4.16
C PHE A 56 22.98 -6.47 4.56
N ASN A 57 23.68 -6.64 5.68
CA ASN A 57 23.60 -7.88 6.45
C ASN A 57 22.41 -7.72 7.40
N SER A 58 21.50 -8.70 7.44
CA SER A 58 20.35 -8.68 8.34
C SER A 58 20.80 -8.58 9.80
N ALA A 59 20.81 -7.38 10.35
CA ALA A 59 21.12 -7.15 11.75
C ALA A 59 19.93 -7.59 12.60
N LEU A 60 20.20 -8.46 13.57
CA LEU A 60 19.19 -8.86 14.55
C LEU A 60 19.05 -7.76 15.60
N ARG A 61 17.81 -7.50 16.02
CA ARG A 61 17.51 -6.68 17.19
C ARG A 61 17.69 -7.55 18.44
N GLU A 62 18.34 -7.01 19.46
CA GLU A 62 18.40 -7.62 20.80
C GLU A 62 17.00 -7.93 21.34
N ASP A 63 16.82 -9.09 21.97
CA ASP A 63 15.56 -9.51 22.59
C ASP A 63 15.37 -8.87 23.97
N VAL A 64 15.27 -7.53 23.97
CA VAL A 64 15.06 -6.72 25.18
C VAL A 64 13.76 -5.94 25.04
N SER A 65 12.94 -5.94 26.09
CA SER A 65 11.68 -5.20 26.11
C SER A 65 11.91 -3.71 26.36
N VAL A 66 11.22 -2.87 25.59
CA VAL A 66 11.31 -1.41 25.71
C VAL A 66 9.90 -0.82 25.65
N ARG A 67 9.56 0.03 26.62
CA ARG A 67 8.34 0.85 26.60
C ARG A 67 8.70 2.30 26.38
N LEU A 68 8.62 2.76 25.12
CA LEU A 68 9.04 4.11 24.72
C LEU A 68 7.97 5.18 24.94
N VAL A 69 6.68 4.80 24.91
CA VAL A 69 5.55 5.74 24.96
C VAL A 69 4.46 5.25 25.90
N SER A 70 3.75 6.19 26.50
CA SER A 70 2.55 5.95 27.31
C SER A 70 1.33 5.66 26.42
N ARG A 71 0.27 5.12 27.03
CA ARG A 71 -0.99 4.86 26.30
C ARG A 71 -1.61 6.17 25.79
N ASP A 72 -1.50 7.23 26.57
CA ASP A 72 -2.07 8.54 26.22
C ASP A 72 -1.34 9.16 25.02
N GLU A 73 -0.01 8.99 24.94
CA GLU A 73 0.77 9.40 23.75
C GLU A 73 0.42 8.59 22.50
N ILE A 74 0.17 7.29 22.62
CA ILE A 74 -0.26 6.44 21.51
C ILE A 74 -1.61 6.90 20.94
N LEU A 75 -2.54 7.27 21.83
CA LEU A 75 -3.91 7.63 21.45
C LEU A 75 -4.08 9.11 21.07
N ALA A 76 -3.06 9.95 21.28
CA ALA A 76 -3.14 11.39 21.09
C ALA A 76 -3.57 11.82 19.68
N ASN A 77 -3.32 11.00 18.65
CA ASN A 77 -3.72 11.24 17.26
C ASN A 77 -4.85 10.32 16.78
N SER A 78 -5.50 9.58 17.68
CA SER A 78 -6.62 8.72 17.30
C SER A 78 -7.80 9.57 16.86
N PRO A 79 -8.45 9.28 15.71
CA PRO A 79 -9.68 9.96 15.31
C PRO A 79 -10.80 9.82 16.35
N ASP A 80 -10.98 8.62 16.90
CA ASP A 80 -11.94 8.32 17.95
C ASP A 80 -11.32 7.37 18.99
N GLN A 81 -11.69 7.54 20.26
CA GLN A 81 -11.19 6.70 21.35
C GLN A 81 -12.24 6.51 22.44
N TYR A 82 -12.23 5.34 23.07
CA TYR A 82 -13.11 5.02 24.19
C TYR A 82 -12.37 4.14 25.20
N ASP A 83 -12.39 4.53 26.48
CA ASP A 83 -11.78 3.80 27.60
C ASP A 83 -10.32 3.34 27.37
N GLY A 84 -9.54 4.18 26.67
CA GLY A 84 -8.13 3.87 26.35
C GLY A 84 -7.94 2.90 25.18
N TYR A 85 -8.95 2.74 24.32
CA TYR A 85 -8.89 1.96 23.08
C TYR A 85 -9.16 2.85 21.86
N PHE A 86 -8.63 2.44 20.71
CA PHE A 86 -9.07 2.96 19.41
C PHE A 86 -10.51 2.55 19.16
N GLN A 87 -11.38 3.52 18.91
CA GLN A 87 -12.77 3.23 18.57
C GLN A 87 -12.92 3.20 17.05
N VAL A 88 -13.45 2.10 16.53
CA VAL A 88 -13.70 1.90 15.10
C VAL A 88 -15.11 1.35 14.88
N PRO A 89 -15.69 1.50 13.67
CA PRO A 89 -16.93 0.84 13.33
C PRO A 89 -16.83 -0.67 13.58
N ARG A 90 -17.88 -1.26 14.14
CA ARG A 90 -17.89 -2.69 14.45
C ARG A 90 -17.75 -3.49 13.17
N THR A 91 -16.67 -4.27 13.05
CA THR A 91 -16.50 -5.24 11.98
C THR A 91 -17.39 -6.44 12.29
N ILE A 92 -18.56 -6.51 11.66
CA ILE A 92 -19.42 -7.71 11.64
C ILE A 92 -19.54 -8.11 10.17
N GLU A 93 -19.44 -9.40 9.88
CA GLU A 93 -20.03 -10.01 8.67
C GLU A 93 -21.47 -10.44 8.92
#